data_AF-A0A1F3ZNC9-F1
#
_entry.id   AF-A0A1F3ZNC9-F1
#
_cell.length_a   1.000
_cell.length_b   1.000
_cell.length_c   1.000
_cell.angle_alpha   90.00
_cell.angle_beta   90.00
_cell.angle_gamma   90.00
#
_symmetry.space_group_name_H-M   'P 1'
#
loop_
_entity.id
_entity.type
_entity.pdbx_description
1 polymer ?
#
loop_
_entity_poly.entity_id
_entity_poly.type
_entity_poly.pdbx_seq_one_letter_code
_entity_poly.pdbx_strand_id
1 'polypeptide(L)' 'MSEIRLGIVMYGVTGRMGTTQHLERSIVAIRNQGGVRLCDGTRVMPDPELACERMRHLLALHGIS' A
#
# COMPACT_ATOMS: atom_id res chain seq x y z
N MET A 1 14.66 -8.59 -13.80
CA MET A 1 14.26 -7.45 -12.95
C MET A 1 13.61 -8.04 -11.72
N SER A 2 14.17 -7.79 -10.54
CA SER A 2 13.66 -8.27 -9.25
C SER A 2 12.55 -7.36 -8.74
N GLU A 3 11.52 -7.96 -8.15
CA GLU A 3 10.51 -7.25 -7.36
C GLU A 3 10.68 -7.64 -5.88
N ILE A 4 10.61 -6.65 -5.00
CA ILE A 4 10.62 -6.83 -3.55
C ILE A 4 9.26 -6.38 -3.02
N ARG A 5 8.52 -7.28 -2.37
CA ARG A 5 7.32 -6.90 -1.62
C ARG A 5 7.71 -6.35 -0.26
N LEU A 6 7.26 -5.14 0.04
CA LEU A 6 7.54 -4.47 1.31
C LEU A 6 6.27 -4.49 2.17
N GLY A 7 6.23 -5.35 3.18
CA GLY A 7 5.14 -5.38 4.16
C GLY A 7 5.11 -4.08 4.99
N ILE A 8 3.96 -3.39 5.02
CA ILE A 8 3.79 -2.13 5.74
C ILE A 8 2.56 -2.23 6.64
N VAL A 9 2.76 -2.23 7.96
CA VAL A 9 1.66 -2.10 8.91
C VAL A 9 1.27 -0.62 9.02
N MET A 10 0.05 -0.27 8.61
CA MET A 10 -0.42 1.13 8.62
C MET A 10 -1.41 1.38 9.76
N TYR A 11 -0.92 1.92 10.88
CA TYR A 11 -1.76 2.30 12.01
C TYR A 11 -2.51 3.63 11.76
N GLY A 12 -3.77 3.71 12.20
CA GLY A 12 -4.58 4.94 12.14
C GLY A 12 -5.07 5.33 10.74
N VAL A 13 -4.77 4.53 9.70
CA VAL A 13 -5.10 4.84 8.30
C VAL A 13 -6.60 4.71 7.99
N THR A 14 -7.40 4.17 8.90
CA THR A 14 -8.85 3.99 8.70
C THR A 14 -9.69 5.24 8.94
N GLY A 15 -9.08 6.33 9.41
CA GLY A 15 -9.70 7.65 9.53
C GLY A 15 -9.73 8.40 8.19
N ARG A 16 -10.54 9.47 8.09
CA ARG A 16 -10.76 10.22 6.83
C ARG A 16 -9.46 10.68 6.16
N MET A 17 -8.57 11.33 6.92
CA MET A 17 -7.29 11.80 6.39
C MET A 17 -6.37 10.62 6.02
N GLY A 18 -6.32 9.60 6.88
CA GLY A 18 -5.45 8.45 6.70
C GLY A 18 -5.79 7.66 5.43
N THR A 19 -7.07 7.39 5.21
CA THR A 19 -7.53 6.63 4.05
C THR A 19 -7.24 7.40 2.76
N THR A 20 -7.61 8.68 2.71
CA THR A 20 -7.42 9.47 1.48
C THR A 20 -5.94 9.77 1.19
N GLN A 21 -5.17 10.21 2.18
CA GLN A 21 -3.81 10.71 1.92
C GLN A 21 -2.76 9.60 1.95
N HIS A 22 -2.82 8.70 2.93
CA HIS A 22 -1.79 7.68 3.11
C HIS A 22 -2.12 6.38 2.38
N LEU A 23 -3.39 5.94 2.34
CA LEU A 23 -3.75 4.72 1.62
C LEU A 23 -4.00 4.99 0.14
N GLU A 24 -5.06 5.72 -0.21
CA GLU A 24 -5.52 5.92 -1.60
C GLU A 24 -4.50 6.69 -2.44
N ARG A 25 -4.12 7.90 -2.01
CA ARG A 25 -3.24 8.78 -2.79
C ARG A 25 -1.77 8.42 -2.73
N SER A 26 -1.36 7.56 -1.79
CA SER A 26 0.04 7.13 -1.67
C SER A 26 0.19 5.64 -1.96
N ILE A 27 -0.11 4.74 -1.02
CA ILE A 27 0.20 3.31 -1.18
C ILE A 27 -0.51 2.69 -2.39
N VAL A 28 -1.82 2.93 -2.54
CA VAL A 28 -2.59 2.43 -3.69
C VAL A 28 -2.09 3.05 -4.99
N ALA A 29 -1.83 4.37 -5.01
CA ALA A 29 -1.27 5.04 -6.18
C ALA A 29 0.09 4.47 -6.60
N ILE A 30 1.00 4.21 -5.65
CA ILE A 30 2.31 3.60 -5.91
C ILE A 30 2.16 2.19 -6.47
N ARG A 31 1.25 1.38 -5.90
CA ARG A 31 0.96 0.03 -6.42
C ARG A 31 0.43 0.09 -7.87
N ASN A 32 -0.49 1.01 -8.15
CA ASN A 32 -1.03 1.22 -9.51
C ASN A 32 0.04 1.69 -10.51
N GLN A 33 1.11 2.36 -10.04
CA GLN A 33 2.26 2.75 -10.86
C GLN A 33 3.28 1.60 -11.06
N GLY A 34 3.02 0.41 -10.50
CA GLY A 34 3.92 -0.73 -10.58
C GLY A 34 5.07 -0.66 -9.57
N GLY A 35 4.87 0.01 -8.44
CA GLY A 35 5.86 0.11 -7.36
C GLY A 35 6.94 1.17 -7.58
N VAL A 36 7.81 1.33 -6.58
CA VAL A 36 8.91 2.30 -6.59
C VAL A 36 10.13 1.67 -7.26
N ARG A 37 10.65 2.34 -8.30
CA ARG A 37 11.89 1.92 -8.96
C ARG A 37 13.11 2.42 -8.18
N LEU A 38 14.03 1.52 -7.86
CA LEU A 38 15.32 1.82 -7.25
C LEU A 38 16.40 2.05 -8.31
N CYS A 39 17.53 2.65 -7.91
CA CYS A 39 18.65 2.98 -8.80
C CYS A 39 19.29 1.75 -9.46
N ASP A 40 19.26 0.60 -8.77
CA ASP A 40 19.76 -0.69 -9.25
C ASP A 40 18.81 -1.37 -10.26
N GLY A 41 17.64 -0.77 -10.53
CA GLY A 41 16.61 -1.32 -11.40
C GLY A 41 15.62 -2.27 -10.74
N THR A 42 15.76 -2.55 -9.44
CA THR A 42 14.79 -3.30 -8.64
C THR A 42 13.49 -2.48 -8.46
N ARG A 43 12.34 -3.16 -8.37
CA ARG A 43 11.06 -2.53 -8.00
C ARG A 43 10.65 -2.94 -6.59
N VAL A 44 10.24 -1.96 -5.79
CA VAL A 44 9.65 -2.20 -4.48
C VAL A 44 8.14 -2.05 -4.60
N MET A 45 7.42 -3.12 -4.32
CA MET A 45 5.96 -3.15 -4.28
C MET A 45 5.49 -3.00 -2.83
N PRO A 46 4.91 -1.86 -2.43
CA PRO A 46 4.37 -1.71 -1.09
C PRO A 46 3.19 -2.66 -0.88
N ASP A 47 3.19 -3.37 0.24
CA ASP A 47 2.18 -4.35 0.61
C ASP A 47 1.60 -3.99 1.98
N PRO A 48 0.53 -3.17 2.02
CA PRO A 48 -0.05 -2.76 3.28
C PRO A 48 -0.71 -3.96 3.99
N GLU A 49 -0.39 -4.14 5.26
CA GLU A 49 -0.88 -5.25 6.08
C GLU A 49 -1.97 -4.84 7.06
N LEU A 50 -2.71 -5.85 7.52
CA LEU A 50 -3.91 -5.74 8.32
C LEU A 50 -3.60 -5.39 9.78
N ALA A 51 -3.83 -4.14 10.18
CA ALA A 51 -3.81 -3.77 11.60
C ALA A 51 -5.19 -3.94 12.27
N CYS A 52 -6.29 -3.94 11.51
CA CYS A 52 -7.66 -4.05 12.05
C CYS A 52 -8.68 -4.51 10.99
N GLU A 53 -9.90 -4.88 11.42
CA GLU A 53 -10.98 -5.35 10.53
C GLU A 53 -11.40 -4.30 9.51
N ARG A 54 -11.53 -3.04 9.93
CA ARG A 54 -11.86 -1.92 9.02
C ARG A 54 -10.80 -1.74 7.93
N MET A 55 -9.52 -1.96 8.27
CA MET A 55 -8.44 -1.92 7.28
C MET A 55 -8.59 -3.05 6.26
N ARG A 56 -8.96 -4.26 6.70
CA ARG A 56 -9.24 -5.39 5.81
C ARG A 56 -10.28 -5.04 4.75
N HIS A 57 -11.37 -4.40 5.16
CA HIS A 57 -12.41 -3.96 4.24
C HIS A 57 -11.86 -2.92 3.24
N LEU A 58 -11.10 -1.92 3.71
CA LEU A 58 -10.52 -0.89 2.84
C LEU A 58 -9.54 -1.48 1.82
N LEU A 59 -8.66 -2.39 2.22
CA LEU A 59 -7.72 -3.05 1.31
C LEU A 59 -8.46 -3.87 0.23
N ALA A 60 -9.51 -4.60 0.62
CA ALA A 60 -10.34 -5.35 -0.32
C ALA A 60 -11.01 -4.44 -1.37
N LEU A 61 -11.49 -3.25 -0.98
CA LEU A 61 -12.06 -2.26 -1.91
C LEU A 61 -11.05 -1.79 -2.97
N HIS A 62 -9.76 -1.87 -2.68
CA HIS A 62 -8.68 -1.50 -3.61
C HIS A 62 -8.01 -2.71 -4.28
N GLY A 63 -8.58 -3.92 -4.14
CA GLY A 63 -8.05 -5.14 -4.75
C GLY A 63 -6.73 -5.61 -4.14
N ILE A 64 -6.46 -5.25 -2.87
CA ILE A 64 -5.27 -5.64 -2.12
C ILE A 64 -5.70 -6.76 -1.16
N SER A 65 -5.16 -7.98 -1.37
CA SER A 65 -5.44 -9.18 -0.58
C SER A 65 -4.40 -9.40 0.52
#